data_AF-A0A1J7J6S3-F1
#
_entry.id   AF-A0A1J7J6S3-F1
#
_cell.length_a   1.000
_cell.length_b   1.000
_cell.length_c   1.000
_cell.angle_alpha   90.00
_cell.angle_beta   90.00
_cell.angle_gamma   90.00
#
_symmetry.space_group_name_H-M   'P 1'
#
loop_
_entity.id
_entity.type
_entity.pdbx_description
1 polymer ?
#
loop_
_entity_poly.entity_id
_entity_poly.type
_entity_poly.pdbx_seq_one_letter_code
_entity_poly.pdbx_strand_id
1 'polypeptide(L)'
;MGSYEVSPEQALQTAIRFIKEGRVQSVKLEGGKEMAPTIRKITQAGIPVLGHVGLTPQRQNALGGFRVQGKTSAGALKVLEDALAIQEAGCFAMVLEAVPAEVASIVTEKLSIPTIGIGAGSGCSGQVLVQVDMSGNFPPGRFLPKFVKKYGDVWGEALRAIETYRDEVKSRQYPALEHTYPISGEELKAFEEAAAGVKAKGTS
;
A
#
# COMPACT_ATOMS: atom_id res chain seq x y z
N MET A 1 8.73 -3.53 -10.52
CA MET A 1 9.21 -3.78 -11.89
C MET A 1 10.70 -4.00 -11.86
N GLY A 2 11.18 -5.07 -12.50
CA GLY A 2 12.59 -5.42 -12.70
C GLY A 2 13.15 -6.49 -11.76
N SER A 3 12.34 -7.04 -10.87
CA SER A 3 12.77 -7.98 -9.82
C SER A 3 12.36 -9.44 -10.08
N TYR A 4 11.53 -9.69 -11.09
CA TYR A 4 11.04 -11.04 -11.43
C TYR A 4 10.88 -11.27 -12.94
N GLU A 5 11.05 -10.24 -13.76
CA GLU A 5 10.75 -10.27 -15.20
C GLU A 5 11.94 -10.74 -16.04
N VAL A 6 13.17 -10.79 -15.50
CA VAL A 6 14.36 -11.18 -16.28
C VAL A 6 14.41 -12.69 -16.50
N SER A 7 14.16 -13.48 -15.46
CA SER A 7 14.09 -14.94 -15.55
C SER A 7 13.36 -15.57 -14.34
N PRO A 8 12.87 -16.81 -14.45
CA PRO A 8 12.36 -17.56 -13.30
C PRO A 8 13.37 -17.67 -12.15
N GLU A 9 14.66 -17.79 -12.44
CA GLU A 9 15.74 -17.85 -11.44
C GLU A 9 15.88 -16.53 -10.68
N GLN A 10 15.86 -15.39 -11.38
CA GLN A 10 15.90 -14.07 -10.75
C GLN A 10 14.67 -13.90 -9.83
N ALA A 11 13.49 -14.26 -10.33
CA ALA A 11 12.25 -14.15 -9.58
C ALA A 11 12.26 -15.01 -8.30
N LEU A 12 12.77 -16.24 -8.39
CA LEU A 12 12.92 -17.13 -7.24
C LEU A 12 13.92 -16.56 -6.21
N GLN A 13 15.08 -16.05 -6.66
CA GLN A 13 16.05 -15.40 -5.77
C GLN A 13 15.43 -14.20 -5.04
N THR A 14 14.71 -13.35 -5.77
CA THR A 14 13.96 -12.23 -5.18
C THR A 14 12.92 -12.73 -4.18
N ALA A 15 12.11 -13.73 -4.55
CA ALA A 15 11.09 -14.27 -3.65
C ALA A 15 11.68 -14.82 -2.35
N ILE A 16 12.78 -15.59 -2.44
CA ILE A 16 13.52 -16.10 -1.26
C ILE A 16 13.96 -14.95 -0.35
N ARG A 17 14.49 -13.86 -0.92
CA ARG A 17 14.87 -12.67 -0.14
C ARG A 17 13.67 -12.03 0.55
N PHE A 18 12.53 -11.89 -0.14
CA PHE A 18 11.30 -11.38 0.49
C PHE A 18 10.86 -12.24 1.68
N ILE A 19 10.93 -13.57 1.57
CA ILE A 19 10.59 -14.46 2.69
C ILE A 19 11.60 -14.31 3.84
N LYS A 20 12.90 -14.40 3.56
CA LYS A 20 13.95 -14.43 4.61
C LYS A 20 14.21 -13.08 5.25
N GLU A 21 14.32 -12.04 4.43
CA GLU A 21 14.68 -10.68 4.85
C GLU A 21 13.42 -9.86 5.11
N GLY A 22 12.44 -9.92 4.20
CA GLY A 22 11.19 -9.16 4.29
C GLY A 22 10.17 -9.75 5.26
N ARG A 23 10.40 -10.98 5.76
CA ARG A 23 9.56 -11.70 6.72
C ARG A 23 8.09 -11.82 6.29
N VAL A 24 7.85 -11.85 4.98
CA VAL A 24 6.51 -12.11 4.43
C VAL A 24 6.29 -13.60 4.26
N GLN A 25 5.02 -14.02 4.20
CA GLN A 25 4.65 -15.43 4.03
C GLN A 25 4.39 -15.80 2.56
N SER A 26 4.25 -14.81 1.69
CA SER A 26 3.92 -14.98 0.27
C SER A 26 4.36 -13.77 -0.53
N VAL A 27 4.42 -13.91 -1.85
CA VAL A 27 4.72 -12.82 -2.79
C VAL A 27 3.58 -12.61 -3.78
N LYS A 28 3.42 -11.39 -4.30
CA LYS A 28 2.47 -11.06 -5.38
C LYS A 28 3.21 -10.76 -6.67
N LEU A 29 2.85 -11.42 -7.76
CA LEU A 29 3.41 -11.18 -9.09
C LEU A 29 2.34 -10.66 -10.04
N GLU A 30 2.68 -9.63 -10.81
CA GLU A 30 1.85 -9.13 -11.92
C GLU A 30 2.27 -9.81 -13.22
N GLY A 31 1.29 -10.35 -13.93
CA GLY A 31 1.49 -10.98 -15.23
C GLY A 31 0.43 -12.02 -15.53
N GLY A 32 0.22 -12.26 -16.82
CA GLY A 32 -0.70 -13.26 -17.32
C GLY A 32 0.01 -14.58 -17.62
N LYS A 33 -0.46 -15.27 -18.67
CA LYS A 33 0.07 -16.56 -19.12
C LYS A 33 1.59 -16.56 -19.31
N GLU A 34 2.18 -15.44 -19.73
CA GLU A 34 3.63 -15.31 -19.90
C GLU A 34 4.43 -15.49 -18.60
N MET A 35 3.81 -15.25 -17.45
CA MET A 35 4.44 -15.36 -16.13
C MET A 35 4.31 -16.77 -15.52
N ALA A 36 3.59 -17.69 -16.18
CA ALA A 36 3.36 -19.04 -15.68
C ALA A 36 4.67 -19.83 -15.38
N PRO A 37 5.73 -19.80 -16.23
CA PRO A 37 6.99 -20.48 -15.91
C PRO A 37 7.65 -19.94 -14.62
N THR A 38 7.61 -18.62 -14.45
CA THR A 38 8.16 -17.93 -13.27
C THR A 38 7.38 -18.27 -12.01
N ILE A 39 6.05 -18.21 -12.07
CA ILE A 39 5.18 -18.54 -10.93
C ILE A 39 5.39 -20.01 -10.52
N ARG A 40 5.43 -20.92 -11.50
CA ARG A 40 5.68 -22.35 -11.26
C ARG A 40 7.00 -22.60 -10.56
N LYS A 41 8.07 -21.90 -10.96
CA LYS A 41 9.39 -22.01 -10.33
C LYS A 41 9.35 -21.59 -8.85
N ILE A 42 8.65 -20.50 -8.54
CA ILE A 42 8.53 -19.97 -7.17
C ILE A 42 7.69 -20.92 -6.30
N THR A 43 6.55 -21.38 -6.82
CA THR A 43 5.63 -22.25 -6.07
C THR A 43 6.23 -23.63 -5.81
N GLN A 44 6.98 -24.19 -6.77
CA GLN A 44 7.73 -25.44 -6.59
C GLN A 44 8.83 -25.36 -5.52
N ALA A 45 9.35 -24.16 -5.24
CA ALA A 45 10.28 -23.93 -4.13
C ALA A 45 9.56 -23.78 -2.77
N GLY A 46 8.23 -23.95 -2.73
CA GLY A 46 7.41 -23.87 -1.52
C GLY A 46 6.98 -22.46 -1.13
N ILE A 47 7.16 -21.45 -1.99
CA ILE A 47 6.77 -20.07 -1.72
C ILE A 47 5.38 -19.78 -2.33
N PRO A 48 4.35 -19.44 -1.52
CA PRO A 48 3.03 -19.10 -2.04
C PRO A 48 3.04 -17.83 -2.90
N VAL A 49 2.34 -17.88 -4.04
CA VAL A 49 2.21 -16.74 -4.96
C VAL A 49 0.76 -16.29 -5.09
N LEU A 50 0.51 -15.00 -4.83
CA LEU A 50 -0.71 -14.30 -5.18
C LEU A 50 -0.57 -13.79 -6.63
N GLY A 51 -1.41 -14.29 -7.54
CA GLY A 51 -1.45 -13.83 -8.93
C GLY A 51 -2.08 -12.45 -9.03
N HIS A 52 -1.80 -11.71 -10.11
CA HIS A 52 -2.44 -10.44 -10.40
C HIS A 52 -2.59 -10.26 -11.92
N VAL A 53 -3.85 -10.21 -12.37
CA VAL A 53 -4.24 -9.98 -13.78
C VAL A 53 -5.22 -8.80 -13.89
N GLY A 54 -5.57 -8.43 -15.12
CA GLY A 54 -6.27 -7.19 -15.40
C GLY A 54 -5.27 -6.06 -15.63
N LEU A 55 -5.55 -4.88 -15.08
CA LEU A 55 -4.61 -3.77 -15.13
C LEU A 55 -3.43 -4.09 -14.20
N THR A 56 -2.24 -4.32 -14.76
CA THR A 56 -1.00 -4.50 -13.98
C THR A 56 -0.23 -3.18 -13.94
N PRO A 57 -0.24 -2.41 -12.84
CA PRO A 57 0.36 -1.07 -12.77
C PRO A 57 1.83 -1.01 -13.20
N GLN A 58 2.61 -2.06 -12.97
CA GLN A 58 4.02 -2.10 -13.37
C GLN A 58 4.20 -1.99 -14.89
N ARG A 59 3.18 -2.34 -15.66
CA ARG A 59 3.16 -2.26 -17.14
C ARG A 59 2.28 -1.12 -17.65
N GLN A 60 1.95 -0.13 -16.82
CA GLN A 60 1.07 0.99 -17.22
C GLN A 60 1.49 1.66 -18.53
N ASN A 61 2.79 1.82 -18.79
CA ASN A 61 3.27 2.48 -20.01
C ASN A 61 2.94 1.64 -21.26
N ALA A 62 3.14 0.32 -21.19
CA ALA A 62 2.78 -0.59 -22.26
C ALA A 62 1.24 -0.69 -22.45
N LEU A 63 0.48 -0.47 -21.38
CA LEU A 63 -0.99 -0.47 -21.39
C LEU A 63 -1.62 0.89 -21.75
N GLY A 64 -0.80 1.92 -22.01
CA GLY A 64 -1.30 3.27 -22.31
C GLY A 64 -1.92 4.00 -21.12
N GLY A 65 -1.42 3.73 -19.92
CA GLY A 65 -1.85 4.29 -18.64
C GLY A 65 -2.72 3.35 -17.81
N PHE A 66 -3.37 3.90 -16.77
CA PHE A 66 -4.29 3.19 -15.89
C PHE A 66 -5.66 2.98 -16.56
N ARG A 67 -5.70 2.10 -17.55
CA ARG A 67 -6.92 1.79 -18.32
C ARG A 67 -7.58 0.51 -17.83
N VAL A 68 -8.91 0.54 -17.82
CA VAL A 68 -9.75 -0.65 -17.56
C VAL A 68 -9.44 -1.73 -18.59
N GLN A 69 -9.22 -2.97 -18.13
CA GLN A 69 -8.99 -4.15 -18.96
C GLN A 69 -10.28 -4.96 -19.12
N GLY A 70 -10.38 -5.79 -20.17
CA GLY A 70 -11.55 -6.66 -20.35
C GLY A 70 -12.82 -5.97 -20.86
N LYS A 71 -12.73 -4.78 -21.48
CA LYS A 71 -13.88 -4.04 -22.03
C LYS A 71 -14.47 -4.63 -23.30
N THR A 72 -13.75 -5.50 -24.00
CA THR A 72 -14.20 -6.20 -25.21
C THR A 72 -14.25 -7.68 -24.93
N SER A 73 -15.04 -8.45 -25.68
CA SER A 73 -15.10 -9.91 -25.52
C SER A 73 -13.72 -10.57 -25.62
N ALA A 74 -12.88 -10.12 -26.56
CA ALA A 74 -11.51 -10.62 -26.71
C ALA A 74 -10.63 -10.26 -25.51
N GLY A 75 -10.75 -9.02 -25.00
CA GLY A 75 -10.00 -8.60 -23.81
C GLY A 75 -10.45 -9.33 -22.54
N ALA A 76 -11.75 -9.58 -22.39
CA ALA A 76 -12.31 -10.32 -21.26
C ALA A 76 -11.86 -11.79 -21.28
N LEU A 77 -11.88 -12.42 -22.47
CA LEU A 77 -11.37 -13.77 -22.67
C LEU A 77 -9.87 -13.84 -22.33
N LYS A 78 -9.06 -12.87 -22.78
CA LYS A 78 -7.65 -12.80 -22.42
C LYS A 78 -7.43 -12.75 -20.91
N VAL A 79 -8.20 -11.95 -20.17
CA VAL A 79 -8.10 -11.89 -18.70
C VAL A 79 -8.40 -13.25 -18.06
N LEU A 80 -9.43 -13.95 -18.55
CA LEU A 80 -9.78 -15.28 -18.06
C LEU A 80 -8.67 -16.31 -18.37
N GLU A 81 -8.15 -16.32 -19.60
CA GLU A 81 -7.06 -17.21 -20.03
C GLU A 81 -5.78 -16.96 -19.22
N ASP A 82 -5.43 -15.70 -19.00
CA ASP A 82 -4.30 -15.30 -18.17
C ASP A 82 -4.47 -15.78 -16.73
N ALA A 83 -5.67 -15.61 -16.16
CA ALA A 83 -5.97 -16.02 -14.79
C ALA A 83 -5.89 -17.56 -14.62
N LEU A 84 -6.48 -18.31 -15.53
CA LEU A 84 -6.44 -19.78 -15.53
C LEU A 84 -5.00 -20.30 -15.68
N ALA A 85 -4.22 -19.69 -16.59
CA ALA A 85 -2.84 -20.12 -16.83
C ALA A 85 -1.94 -19.96 -15.60
N ILE A 86 -2.11 -18.88 -14.84
CA ILE A 86 -1.29 -18.66 -13.64
C ILE A 86 -1.86 -19.36 -12.39
N GLN A 87 -3.17 -19.62 -12.33
CA GLN A 87 -3.73 -20.59 -11.38
C GLN A 87 -3.08 -21.96 -11.56
N GLU A 88 -3.00 -22.47 -12.79
CA GLU A 88 -2.36 -23.75 -13.13
C GLU A 88 -0.83 -23.77 -12.85
N ALA A 89 -0.21 -22.59 -12.79
CA ALA A 89 1.18 -22.43 -12.35
C ALA A 89 1.35 -22.51 -10.83
N GLY A 90 0.26 -22.50 -10.06
CA GLY A 90 0.25 -22.69 -8.60
C GLY A 90 -0.06 -21.43 -7.79
N CYS A 91 -0.66 -20.39 -8.38
CA CYS A 91 -1.16 -19.27 -7.59
C CYS A 91 -2.20 -19.74 -6.57
N PHE A 92 -2.13 -19.26 -5.32
CA PHE A 92 -3.09 -19.64 -4.27
C PHE A 92 -4.33 -18.73 -4.23
N ALA A 93 -4.24 -17.55 -4.83
CA ALA A 93 -5.30 -16.56 -4.95
C ALA A 93 -4.99 -15.63 -6.15
N MET A 94 -5.96 -14.80 -6.53
CA MET A 94 -5.85 -13.92 -7.70
C MET A 94 -6.32 -12.51 -7.42
N VAL A 95 -5.50 -11.49 -7.68
CA VAL A 95 -5.95 -10.10 -7.76
C VAL A 95 -6.53 -9.83 -9.16
N LEU A 96 -7.72 -9.24 -9.21
CA LEU A 96 -8.35 -8.71 -10.41
C LEU A 96 -8.42 -7.18 -10.29
N GLU A 97 -7.62 -6.45 -11.08
CA GLU A 97 -7.57 -4.98 -11.02
C GLU A 97 -8.20 -4.33 -12.25
N ALA A 98 -9.10 -3.36 -12.01
CA ALA A 98 -9.76 -2.54 -13.03
C ALA A 98 -10.36 -3.36 -14.19
N VAL A 99 -11.20 -4.34 -13.86
CA VAL A 99 -11.95 -5.21 -14.78
C VAL A 99 -13.46 -4.95 -14.63
N PRO A 100 -14.29 -4.98 -15.71
CA PRO A 100 -15.74 -4.90 -15.58
C PRO A 100 -16.29 -5.92 -14.58
N ALA A 101 -17.29 -5.52 -13.79
CA ALA A 101 -17.79 -6.31 -12.67
C ALA A 101 -18.34 -7.68 -13.10
N GLU A 102 -19.03 -7.73 -14.23
CA GLU A 102 -19.59 -8.95 -14.83
C GLU A 102 -18.48 -9.90 -15.26
N VAL A 103 -17.41 -9.36 -15.87
CA VAL A 103 -16.24 -10.15 -16.29
C VAL A 103 -15.53 -10.72 -15.07
N ALA A 104 -15.30 -9.91 -14.03
CA ALA A 104 -14.65 -10.36 -12.80
C ALA A 104 -15.46 -11.41 -12.05
N SER A 105 -16.80 -11.30 -12.06
CA SER A 105 -17.70 -12.31 -11.48
C SER A 105 -17.57 -13.65 -12.21
N ILE A 106 -17.59 -13.64 -13.55
CA ILE A 106 -17.39 -14.85 -14.36
C ILE A 106 -16.00 -15.45 -14.12
N VAL A 107 -14.95 -14.63 -14.08
CA VAL A 107 -13.58 -15.12 -13.78
C VAL A 107 -13.54 -15.78 -12.40
N THR A 108 -14.20 -15.18 -11.39
CA THR A 108 -14.28 -15.74 -10.04
C THR A 108 -14.99 -17.10 -10.01
N GLU A 109 -16.08 -17.26 -10.77
CA GLU A 109 -16.78 -18.54 -10.90
C GLU A 109 -15.96 -19.63 -11.60
N LYS A 110 -15.05 -19.25 -12.50
CA LYS A 110 -14.22 -20.20 -13.28
C LYS A 110 -12.95 -20.63 -12.57
N LEU A 111 -12.43 -19.82 -11.65
CA LEU A 111 -11.24 -20.15 -10.87
C LEU A 111 -11.61 -21.06 -9.68
N SER A 112 -10.69 -21.94 -9.30
CA SER A 112 -10.80 -22.74 -8.08
C SER A 112 -10.18 -22.06 -6.86
N ILE A 113 -9.44 -20.98 -7.08
CA ILE A 113 -8.79 -20.17 -6.04
C ILE A 113 -9.56 -18.86 -5.80
N PRO A 114 -9.50 -18.28 -4.58
CA PRO A 114 -10.20 -17.04 -4.27
C PRO A 114 -9.67 -15.86 -5.10
N THR A 115 -10.57 -14.96 -5.49
CA THR A 115 -10.25 -13.71 -6.18
C THR A 115 -10.36 -12.52 -5.24
N ILE A 116 -9.49 -11.53 -5.41
CA ILE A 116 -9.42 -10.30 -4.63
C ILE A 116 -9.58 -9.13 -5.62
N GLY A 117 -10.73 -8.45 -5.56
CA GLY A 117 -11.05 -7.35 -6.46
C GLY A 117 -10.47 -6.01 -6.01
N ILE A 118 -10.01 -5.20 -6.97
CA ILE A 118 -9.80 -3.76 -6.80
C ILE A 118 -10.29 -3.04 -8.07
N GLY A 119 -11.43 -2.36 -7.96
CA GLY A 119 -12.13 -1.86 -9.14
C GLY A 119 -12.64 -2.97 -10.08
N ALA A 120 -12.98 -4.13 -9.51
CA ALA A 120 -13.48 -5.31 -10.21
C ALA A 120 -14.91 -5.71 -9.80
N GLY A 121 -15.65 -4.80 -9.16
CA GLY A 121 -16.99 -5.09 -8.64
C GLY A 121 -16.99 -5.99 -7.41
N SER A 122 -18.20 -6.30 -6.90
CA SER A 122 -18.40 -7.08 -5.67
C SER A 122 -18.49 -8.59 -5.88
N GLY A 123 -18.35 -9.07 -7.12
CA GLY A 123 -18.41 -10.50 -7.44
C GLY A 123 -17.13 -11.28 -7.15
N CYS A 124 -16.04 -10.62 -6.76
CA CYS A 124 -14.82 -11.29 -6.29
C CYS A 124 -15.00 -11.87 -4.88
N SER A 125 -14.20 -12.89 -4.52
CA SER A 125 -14.22 -13.52 -3.19
C SER A 125 -13.84 -12.58 -2.04
N GLY A 126 -13.03 -11.56 -2.32
CA GLY A 126 -12.60 -10.53 -1.39
C GLY A 126 -12.27 -9.22 -2.12
N GLN A 127 -11.86 -8.21 -1.36
CA GLN A 127 -11.57 -6.87 -1.88
C GLN A 127 -10.26 -6.33 -1.30
N VAL A 128 -9.58 -5.47 -2.07
CA VAL A 128 -8.40 -4.72 -1.61
C VAL A 128 -8.49 -3.26 -2.03
N LEU A 129 -8.02 -2.37 -1.17
CA LEU A 129 -7.81 -0.95 -1.46
C LEU A 129 -6.46 -0.52 -0.89
N VAL A 130 -5.87 0.51 -1.51
CA VAL A 130 -4.70 1.19 -0.94
C VAL A 130 -5.14 1.90 0.34
N GLN A 131 -4.50 1.61 1.47
CA GLN A 131 -4.87 2.16 2.78
C GLN A 131 -4.92 3.69 2.78
N VAL A 132 -3.92 4.33 2.18
CA VAL A 132 -3.82 5.79 2.08
C VAL A 132 -5.01 6.40 1.34
N ASP A 133 -5.45 5.75 0.26
CA ASP A 133 -6.57 6.21 -0.57
C ASP A 133 -7.91 6.04 0.18
N MET A 134 -8.12 4.88 0.82
CA MET A 134 -9.37 4.61 1.54
C MET A 134 -9.48 5.40 2.86
N SER A 135 -8.36 5.69 3.54
CA SER A 135 -8.36 6.45 4.79
C SER A 135 -8.35 7.97 4.58
N GLY A 136 -8.21 8.44 3.34
CA GLY A 136 -8.13 9.87 3.08
C GLY A 136 -6.82 10.52 3.55
N ASN A 137 -5.71 9.78 3.60
CA ASN A 137 -4.44 10.29 4.13
C ASN A 137 -3.58 10.95 3.02
N PHE A 138 -4.11 11.97 2.37
CA PHE A 138 -3.45 12.69 1.29
C PHE A 138 -4.00 14.11 1.14
N PRO A 139 -3.22 15.04 0.56
CA PRO A 139 -3.67 16.42 0.38
C PRO A 139 -4.90 16.55 -0.53
N PRO A 140 -5.72 17.59 -0.34
CA PRO A 140 -6.82 17.93 -1.25
C PRO A 140 -6.35 18.03 -2.70
N GLY A 141 -7.22 17.68 -3.64
CA GLY A 141 -6.93 17.73 -5.08
C GLY A 141 -6.16 16.54 -5.64
N ARG A 142 -5.77 15.56 -4.81
CA ARG A 142 -5.23 14.29 -5.31
C ARG A 142 -6.27 13.57 -6.17
N PHE A 143 -5.83 13.09 -7.33
CA PHE A 143 -6.64 12.22 -8.17
C PHE A 143 -6.88 10.88 -7.46
N LEU A 144 -8.16 10.48 -7.38
CA LEU A 144 -8.55 9.15 -6.90
C LEU A 144 -9.17 8.36 -8.05
N PRO A 145 -8.74 7.10 -8.26
CA PRO A 145 -9.43 6.20 -9.18
C PRO A 145 -10.91 6.06 -8.80
N LYS A 146 -11.79 5.96 -9.80
CA LYS A 146 -13.25 5.88 -9.61
C LYS A 146 -13.73 4.75 -8.69
N PHE A 147 -12.91 3.71 -8.51
CA PHE A 147 -13.26 2.55 -7.69
C PHE A 147 -12.94 2.74 -6.20
N VAL A 148 -12.27 3.84 -5.85
CA VAL A 148 -11.93 4.14 -4.45
C VAL A 148 -13.14 4.78 -3.77
N LYS A 149 -13.53 4.22 -2.63
CA LYS A 149 -14.37 4.90 -1.64
C LYS A 149 -13.47 5.44 -0.52
N LYS A 150 -13.53 6.74 -0.25
CA LYS A 150 -12.93 7.36 0.92
C LYS A 150 -13.82 7.07 2.14
N TYR A 151 -13.26 6.42 3.16
CA TYR A 151 -13.93 6.03 4.40
C TYR A 151 -13.61 6.96 5.58
N GLY A 152 -12.56 7.79 5.47
CA GLY A 152 -12.18 8.75 6.50
C GLY A 152 -11.38 9.91 5.92
N ASP A 153 -11.03 10.89 6.76
CA ASP A 153 -10.24 12.07 6.37
C ASP A 153 -9.03 12.28 7.29
N VAL A 154 -8.10 11.31 7.27
CA VAL A 154 -6.90 11.36 8.11
C VAL A 154 -6.04 12.59 7.83
N TRP A 155 -5.99 13.06 6.57
CA TRP A 155 -5.28 14.27 6.22
C TRP A 155 -5.87 15.51 6.91
N GLY A 156 -7.19 15.69 6.83
CA GLY A 156 -7.88 16.82 7.44
C GLY A 156 -7.65 16.87 8.95
N GLU A 157 -7.77 15.72 9.64
CA GLU A 157 -7.53 15.63 11.07
C GLU A 157 -6.07 15.90 11.47
N ALA A 158 -5.11 15.38 10.70
CA ALA A 158 -3.70 15.65 10.93
C ALA A 158 -3.36 17.14 10.74
N LEU A 159 -3.88 17.75 9.67
CA LEU A 159 -3.68 19.17 9.40
C LEU A 159 -4.26 20.03 10.54
N ARG A 160 -5.51 19.76 10.94
CA ARG A 160 -6.17 20.46 12.05
C ARG A 160 -5.32 20.38 13.33
N ALA A 161 -4.85 19.19 13.69
CA ALA A 161 -4.03 18.99 14.90
C ALA A 161 -2.71 19.78 14.85
N ILE A 162 -2.03 19.78 13.69
CA ILE A 162 -0.78 20.54 13.49
C ILE A 162 -1.03 22.05 13.57
N GLU A 163 -2.13 22.54 13.01
CA GLU A 163 -2.49 23.95 13.06
C GLU A 163 -2.88 24.40 14.47
N THR A 164 -3.65 23.60 15.21
CA THR A 164 -3.94 23.86 16.62
C THR A 164 -2.66 23.92 17.44
N TYR A 165 -1.75 22.95 17.28
CA TYR A 165 -0.45 22.98 17.96
C TYR A 165 0.35 24.25 17.63
N ARG A 166 0.43 24.63 16.35
CA ARG A 166 1.09 25.86 15.90
C ARG A 166 0.50 27.09 16.61
N ASP A 167 -0.82 27.19 16.68
CA ASP A 167 -1.50 28.35 17.23
C ASP A 167 -1.40 28.42 18.76
N GLU A 168 -1.47 27.28 19.45
CA GLU A 168 -1.27 27.18 20.90
C GLU A 168 0.18 27.50 21.31
N VAL A 169 1.18 27.08 20.53
CA VAL A 169 2.59 27.45 20.75
C VAL A 169 2.79 28.95 20.54
N LYS A 170 2.26 29.52 19.46
CA LYS A 170 2.38 30.96 19.16
C LYS A 170 1.71 31.84 20.20
N SER A 171 0.55 31.41 20.69
CA SER A 171 -0.19 32.11 21.75
C SER A 171 0.31 31.80 23.16
N ARG A 172 1.30 30.90 23.31
CA ARG A 172 1.82 30.39 24.60
C ARG A 172 0.75 29.73 25.47
N GLN A 173 -0.33 29.21 24.87
CA GLN A 173 -1.28 28.34 25.57
C GLN A 173 -0.67 26.96 25.82
N TYR A 174 0.16 26.48 24.89
CA TYR A 174 0.95 25.27 25.04
C TYR A 174 2.46 25.59 25.16
N PRO A 175 3.20 24.92 26.07
CA PRO A 175 2.70 24.01 27.11
C PRO A 175 1.92 24.75 28.22
N ALA A 176 0.79 24.18 28.64
CA ALA A 176 0.09 24.58 29.87
C ALA A 176 0.78 23.99 31.11
N LEU A 177 0.39 24.43 32.31
CA LEU A 177 1.03 23.99 33.59
C LEU A 177 1.08 22.47 33.76
N GLU A 178 0.02 21.76 33.35
CA GLU A 178 -0.05 20.28 33.40
C GLU A 178 0.97 19.57 32.51
N HIS A 179 1.55 20.28 31.54
CA HIS A 179 2.61 19.79 30.65
C HIS A 179 4.02 20.16 31.15
N THR A 180 4.14 20.66 32.38
CA THR A 180 5.41 21.11 32.97
C THR A 180 5.77 20.31 34.22
N TYR A 181 7.06 20.35 34.59
CA TYR A 181 7.55 19.74 35.82
C TYR A 181 7.81 20.83 36.88
N PRO A 182 7.39 20.63 38.13
CA PRO A 182 7.63 21.60 39.19
C PRO A 182 9.07 21.52 39.72
N ILE A 183 9.59 22.66 40.19
CA ILE A 183 10.77 22.76 41.08
C ILE A 183 10.29 23.24 42.45
N SER A 184 10.92 22.76 43.53
CA SER A 184 10.59 23.27 44.87
C SER A 184 11.01 24.73 44.98
N GLY A 185 10.32 25.51 45.83
CA GLY A 185 10.67 26.92 46.03
C GLY A 185 12.06 27.12 46.65
N GLU A 186 12.57 26.14 47.39
CA GLU A 186 13.92 26.15 47.96
C GLU A 186 14.99 25.97 46.89
N GLU A 187 14.85 24.93 46.05
CA GLU A 187 15.78 24.65 44.96
C GLU A 187 15.76 25.74 43.89
N LEU A 188 14.59 26.35 43.62
CA LEU A 188 14.50 27.48 42.69
C LEU A 188 15.31 28.69 43.18
N LYS A 189 15.21 29.04 44.47
CA LYS A 189 15.99 30.15 45.05
C LYS A 189 17.49 29.87 45.02
N ALA A 190 17.90 28.66 45.42
CA ALA A 190 19.30 28.25 45.35
C ALA A 190 19.84 28.32 43.92
N PHE A 191 19.04 27.92 42.93
CA PHE A 191 19.38 28.08 41.52
C PHE A 191 19.50 29.54 41.08
N GLU A 192 18.56 30.42 41.47
CA GLU A 192 18.59 31.85 41.16
C GLU A 192 19.87 32.53 41.70
N GLU A 193 20.28 32.21 42.93
CA GLU A 193 21.52 32.71 43.55
C GLU A 193 22.76 32.22 42.80
N ALA A 194 22.80 30.93 42.46
CA ALA A 194 23.90 30.34 41.70
C ALA A 194 23.99 30.93 40.28
N ALA A 195 22.85 31.15 39.61
CA ALA A 195 22.77 31.65 38.24
C ALA A 195 23.22 33.11 38.12
N ALA A 196 22.98 33.95 39.13
CA ALA A 196 23.42 35.36 39.13
C ALA A 196 24.95 35.54 38.97
N GLY A 197 25.73 34.53 39.37
CA GLY A 197 27.20 34.51 39.20
C GLY A 197 27.66 34.04 37.82
N VAL A 198 26.78 33.48 36.98
CA VAL A 198 27.13 32.88 35.68
C VAL A 198 26.94 33.92 34.57
N LYS A 199 28.04 34.47 34.06
CA LYS A 199 28.00 35.27 32.82
C LYS A 199 27.86 34.33 31.63
N ALA A 200 26.92 34.63 30.73
CA ALA A 200 26.85 33.97 29.44
C ALA A 200 28.21 34.09 28.74
N LYS A 201 28.81 32.97 28.33
CA LYS A 201 29.95 33.02 27.41
C LYS A 201 29.46 33.73 26.15
N GLY A 202 30.02 34.91 25.86
CA GLY A 202 29.61 35.72 24.73
C GLY A 202 29.55 34.88 23.45
N THR A 203 28.38 34.83 22.83
CA THR A 203 28.24 34.36 21.45
C THR A 203 28.69 35.50 20.55
N SER A 204 29.78 35.28 19.81
CA SER A 204 30.18 36.04 18.63
C SER A 204 29.13 35.96 17.54
#